data_AF-A0A173R8X1-F1
#
_entry.id   AF-A0A173R8X1-F1
#
_cell.length_a   1.000
_cell.length_b   1.000
_cell.length_c   1.000
_cell.angle_alpha   90.00
_cell.angle_beta   90.00
_cell.angle_gamma   90.00
#
_symmetry.space_group_name_H-M   'P 1'
#
loop_
_entity.id
_entity.type
_entity.pdbx_description
1 polymer ?
#
loop_
_entity_poly.entity_id
_entity_poly.type
_entity_poly.pdbx_seq_one_letter_code
_entity_poly.pdbx_strand_id
1 'polypeptide(L)'
;MAKCKRNRNRSKRNFTVKTPTTNRNYKDTVFRMLFSDRKNLLSLYNAVNQSDFIEFYNGSTAISDRTELRLSSAFEHLSGKPKLELIVTVLNVNEGHNAELMQHCSMLKEYAQYVARVRHYASDMPLNQAVKRAVDECIREGILA
;
A
#
# COMPACT_ATOMS: atom_id res chain seq x y z
N MET A 1 47.66 -45.26 53.85
CA MET A 1 48.06 -44.15 52.96
C MET A 1 46.89 -43.79 52.04
N ALA A 2 46.70 -42.50 51.80
CA ALA A 2 45.41 -41.83 51.56
C ALA A 2 44.82 -41.94 50.14
N LYS A 3 43.48 -42.02 50.05
CA LYS A 3 42.69 -41.93 48.81
C LYS A 3 42.44 -40.45 48.45
N CYS A 4 42.95 -39.99 47.30
CA CYS A 4 42.68 -38.65 46.77
C CYS A 4 41.37 -38.65 45.95
N LYS A 5 40.34 -37.93 46.40
CA LYS A 5 39.12 -37.64 45.64
C LYS A 5 39.30 -36.31 44.88
N ARG A 6 39.23 -36.34 43.55
CA ARG A 6 39.19 -35.14 42.69
C ARG A 6 37.78 -34.52 42.74
N ASN A 7 37.69 -33.25 43.13
CA ASN A 7 36.45 -32.47 43.09
C ASN A 7 36.52 -31.45 41.95
N ARG A 8 35.67 -31.58 40.92
CA ARG A 8 35.54 -30.63 39.81
C ARG A 8 34.38 -29.67 40.11
N ASN A 9 34.66 -28.52 40.72
CA ASN A 9 33.69 -27.43 40.83
C ASN A 9 33.77 -26.55 39.57
N ARG A 10 32.85 -26.76 38.62
CA ARG A 10 32.64 -25.87 37.47
C ARG A 10 31.58 -24.84 37.86
N SER A 11 31.98 -23.60 38.15
CA SER A 11 31.05 -22.53 38.49
C SER A 11 30.16 -22.20 37.29
N LYS A 12 28.85 -22.42 37.44
CA LYS A 12 27.84 -21.93 36.49
C LYS A 12 27.61 -20.45 36.80
N ARG A 13 28.09 -19.56 35.93
CA ARG A 13 27.72 -18.14 35.97
C ARG A 13 26.30 -18.00 35.40
N ASN A 14 25.34 -17.65 36.25
CA ASN A 14 23.98 -17.35 35.84
C ASN A 14 23.93 -15.93 35.26
N PHE A 15 23.76 -15.82 33.94
CA PHE A 15 23.40 -14.55 33.30
C PHE A 15 21.89 -14.34 33.48
N THR A 16 21.50 -13.46 34.40
CA THR A 16 20.12 -12.97 34.49
C THR A 16 19.90 -11.93 33.40
N VAL A 17 19.25 -12.34 32.30
CA VAL A 17 18.63 -11.40 31.37
C VAL A 17 17.45 -10.76 32.11
N LYS A 18 17.54 -9.46 32.43
CA LYS A 18 16.38 -8.70 32.91
C LYS A 18 15.41 -8.54 31.74
N THR A 19 14.37 -9.37 31.70
CA THR A 19 13.22 -9.13 30.83
C THR A 19 12.59 -7.80 31.22
N PRO A 20 12.34 -6.89 30.25
CA PRO A 20 11.71 -5.63 30.57
C PRO A 20 10.33 -5.91 31.15
N THR A 21 10.08 -5.44 32.36
CA THR A 21 8.76 -5.48 32.99
C THR A 21 7.81 -4.61 32.17
N THR A 22 7.02 -5.23 31.30
CA THR A 22 5.99 -4.55 30.51
C THR A 22 5.06 -3.79 31.43
N ASN A 23 5.05 -2.47 31.34
CA ASN A 23 4.10 -1.62 32.05
C ASN A 23 2.70 -1.84 31.46
N ARG A 24 1.90 -2.69 32.13
CA ARG A 24 0.54 -3.07 31.70
C ARG A 24 -0.35 -1.85 31.44
N ASN A 25 -0.20 -0.79 32.25
CA ASN A 25 -1.02 0.42 32.15
C ASN A 25 -0.71 1.23 30.88
N TYR A 26 0.55 1.20 30.42
CA TYR A 26 0.97 1.89 29.20
C TYR A 26 0.37 1.24 27.95
N LYS A 27 0.39 -0.10 27.87
CA LYS A 27 -0.22 -0.84 26.75
C LYS A 27 -1.73 -0.63 26.67
N ASP A 28 -2.42 -0.65 27.82
CA ASP A 28 -3.86 -0.41 27.90
C ASP A 28 -4.23 1.01 27.44
N THR A 29 -3.47 2.01 27.86
CA THR A 29 -3.70 3.42 27.45
C THR A 29 -3.55 3.60 25.95
N VAL A 30 -2.48 3.06 25.35
CA VAL A 30 -2.24 3.15 23.90
C VAL A 30 -3.33 2.39 23.11
N PHE A 31 -3.73 1.20 23.57
CA PHE A 31 -4.85 0.48 22.97
C PHE A 31 -6.14 1.30 23.08
N ARG A 32 -6.44 1.85 24.25
CA ARG A 32 -7.65 2.65 24.44
C ARG A 32 -7.65 3.89 23.57
N MET A 33 -6.49 4.53 23.34
CA MET A 33 -6.35 5.67 22.43
C MET A 33 -6.49 5.30 20.94
N LEU A 34 -5.85 4.19 20.51
CA LEU A 34 -5.94 3.73 19.12
C LEU A 34 -7.33 3.22 18.75
N PHE A 35 -8.00 2.55 19.68
CA PHE A 35 -9.30 1.91 19.45
C PHE A 35 -10.50 2.77 19.91
N SER A 36 -10.27 3.92 20.57
CA SER A 36 -11.35 4.86 20.92
C SER A 36 -11.94 5.58 19.72
N ASP A 37 -11.14 5.80 18.67
CA ASP A 37 -11.63 6.38 17.42
C ASP A 37 -11.89 5.27 16.41
N ARG A 38 -13.14 5.17 15.97
CA ARG A 38 -13.56 4.22 14.93
C ARG A 38 -12.72 4.34 13.67
N LYS A 39 -12.30 5.54 13.27
CA LYS A 39 -11.46 5.77 12.08
C LYS A 39 -10.07 5.18 12.25
N ASN A 40 -9.43 5.43 13.40
CA ASN A 40 -8.09 4.91 13.68
C ASN A 40 -8.10 3.39 13.82
N LEU A 41 -9.14 2.84 14.46
CA LEU A 41 -9.36 1.41 14.53
C LEU A 41 -9.49 0.79 13.14
N LEU A 42 -10.35 1.35 12.29
CA LEU A 42 -10.58 0.83 10.95
C LEU A 42 -9.32 0.92 10.09
N SER A 43 -8.58 2.04 10.18
CA SER A 43 -7.31 2.23 9.50
C SER A 43 -6.26 1.21 9.96
N LEU A 44 -6.12 0.98 11.26
CA LEU A 44 -5.22 -0.04 11.79
C LEU A 44 -5.63 -1.45 11.37
N TYR A 45 -6.92 -1.77 11.43
CA TYR A 45 -7.45 -3.06 11.00
C TYR A 45 -7.20 -3.30 9.52
N ASN A 46 -7.42 -2.29 8.67
CA ASN A 46 -7.16 -2.39 7.24
C ASN A 46 -5.66 -2.55 6.94
N ALA A 47 -4.80 -1.82 7.64
CA ALA A 47 -3.36 -1.96 7.51
C ALA A 47 -2.85 -3.34 7.94
N VAL A 48 -3.40 -3.90 9.03
CA VAL A 48 -3.03 -5.24 9.52
C VAL A 48 -3.54 -6.35 8.62
N ASN A 49 -4.76 -6.20 8.07
CA ASN A 49 -5.39 -7.24 7.25
C ASN A 49 -5.24 -7.03 5.74
N GLN A 50 -4.52 -5.98 5.31
CA GLN A 50 -4.33 -5.60 3.91
C GLN A 50 -5.66 -5.49 3.14
N SER A 51 -6.70 -4.97 3.79
CA SER A 51 -8.06 -4.95 3.25
C SER A 51 -8.47 -3.63 2.61
N ASP A 52 -7.51 -2.75 2.30
CA ASP A 52 -7.77 -1.56 1.51
C ASP A 52 -7.91 -1.94 0.02
N PHE A 53 -9.05 -1.62 -0.55
CA PHE A 53 -9.32 -1.83 -1.97
C PHE A 53 -8.97 -0.56 -2.73
N ILE A 54 -7.87 -0.62 -3.47
CA ILE A 54 -7.36 0.50 -4.27
C ILE A 54 -7.43 0.12 -5.75
N GLU A 55 -7.97 1.01 -6.57
CA GLU A 55 -7.95 0.92 -8.03
C GLU A 55 -7.12 2.07 -8.59
N PHE A 56 -6.18 1.75 -9.49
CA PHE A 56 -5.43 2.76 -10.24
C PHE A 56 -6.13 3.08 -11.54
N TYR A 57 -6.68 4.28 -11.65
CA TYR A 57 -7.37 4.76 -12.83
C TYR A 57 -6.40 5.44 -13.81
N ASN A 58 -6.24 4.84 -14.99
CA ASN A 58 -5.53 5.42 -16.12
C ASN A 58 -6.45 5.38 -17.35
N GLY A 59 -7.65 5.97 -17.22
CA GLY A 59 -8.63 6.07 -18.31
C GLY A 59 -8.73 7.50 -18.86
N SER A 60 -9.55 7.66 -19.89
CA SER A 60 -9.70 8.93 -20.63
C SER A 60 -10.73 9.89 -20.02
N THR A 61 -11.56 9.44 -19.08
CA THR A 61 -12.54 10.29 -18.39
C THR A 61 -11.81 11.12 -17.34
N ALA A 62 -12.05 12.43 -17.33
CA ALA A 62 -11.50 13.31 -16.31
C ALA A 62 -12.09 12.97 -14.94
N ILE A 63 -11.22 12.63 -13.98
CA ILE A 63 -11.56 12.40 -12.58
C ILE A 63 -10.56 13.14 -11.68
N SER A 64 -10.94 13.43 -10.43
CA SER A 64 -10.02 13.97 -9.42
C SER A 64 -8.93 12.97 -9.04
N ASP A 65 -7.86 13.43 -8.39
CA ASP A 65 -6.77 12.58 -7.89
C ASP A 65 -7.25 11.39 -7.07
N ARG A 66 -8.33 11.60 -6.30
CA ARG A 66 -8.98 10.56 -5.52
C ARG A 66 -10.48 10.62 -5.73
N THR A 67 -11.09 9.46 -5.97
CA THR A 67 -12.55 9.26 -5.94
C THR A 67 -12.88 7.95 -5.21
N GLU A 68 -14.16 7.75 -4.91
CA GLU A 68 -14.65 6.50 -4.33
C GLU A 68 -15.63 5.82 -5.28
N LEU A 69 -15.47 4.52 -5.48
CA LEU A 69 -16.48 3.67 -6.09
C LEU A 69 -17.13 2.82 -5.02
N ARG A 70 -18.46 2.81 -5.01
CA ARG A 70 -19.25 2.03 -4.05
C ARG A 70 -19.90 0.87 -4.78
N LEU A 71 -19.81 -0.33 -4.22
CA LEU A 71 -20.46 -1.51 -4.80
C LEU A 71 -21.95 -1.26 -5.04
N SER A 72 -22.61 -0.49 -4.17
CA SER A 72 -23.98 -0.08 -4.36
C SER A 72 -24.25 0.57 -5.72
N SER A 73 -23.33 1.38 -6.27
CA SER A 73 -23.56 2.06 -7.55
C SER A 73 -23.58 1.11 -8.75
N ALA A 74 -23.20 -0.16 -8.58
CA ALA A 74 -23.25 -1.16 -9.64
C ALA A 74 -24.61 -1.89 -9.75
N PHE A 75 -25.51 -1.73 -8.77
CA PHE A 75 -26.83 -2.37 -8.81
C PHE A 75 -27.87 -1.46 -9.46
N GLU A 76 -28.60 -1.99 -10.45
CA GLU A 76 -29.71 -1.27 -11.10
C GLU A 76 -30.87 -0.97 -10.13
N HIS A 77 -31.10 -1.86 -9.16
CA HIS A 77 -32.20 -1.76 -8.20
C HIS A 77 -31.70 -1.98 -6.78
N LEU A 78 -31.61 -0.88 -6.02
CA LEU A 78 -31.32 -0.91 -4.59
C LEU A 78 -32.57 -0.56 -3.80
N SER A 79 -33.03 -1.52 -2.98
CA SER A 79 -34.08 -1.27 -2.00
C SER A 79 -33.45 -0.85 -0.67
N GLY A 80 -33.52 0.45 -0.37
CA GLY A 80 -33.05 1.01 0.90
C GLY A 80 -31.53 1.03 1.06
N LYS A 81 -31.06 1.03 2.31
CA LYS A 81 -29.62 1.12 2.64
C LYS A 81 -28.97 -0.26 2.52
N PRO A 82 -27.82 -0.39 1.83
CA PRO A 82 -27.11 -1.66 1.73
C PRO A 82 -26.64 -2.15 3.11
N LYS A 83 -26.80 -3.45 3.36
CA LYS A 83 -26.34 -4.12 4.59
C LYS A 83 -24.83 -4.38 4.59
N LEU A 84 -24.24 -4.47 3.40
CA LEU A 84 -22.80 -4.57 3.17
C LEU A 84 -22.45 -3.56 2.07
N GLU A 85 -21.42 -2.76 2.30
CA GLU A 85 -20.91 -1.82 1.31
C GLU A 85 -19.40 -2.02 1.16
N LEU A 86 -18.96 -2.29 -0.07
CA LEU A 86 -17.56 -2.21 -0.44
C LEU A 86 -17.30 -0.83 -1.04
N ILE A 87 -16.31 -0.13 -0.49
CA ILE A 87 -15.86 1.17 -0.99
C ILE A 87 -14.43 0.98 -1.50
N VAL A 88 -14.22 1.25 -2.79
CA VAL A 88 -12.92 1.22 -3.45
C VAL A 88 -12.41 2.64 -3.56
N THR A 89 -11.20 2.89 -3.06
CA THR A 89 -10.51 4.15 -3.32
C THR A 89 -9.90 4.09 -4.72
N VAL A 90 -10.34 4.96 -5.60
CA VAL A 90 -9.77 5.08 -6.94
C VAL A 90 -8.76 6.22 -6.92
N LEU A 91 -7.53 5.93 -7.35
CA LEU A 91 -6.46 6.91 -7.48
C LEU A 91 -6.21 7.15 -8.96
N ASN A 92 -6.33 8.41 -9.40
CA ASN A 92 -6.01 8.81 -10.76
C ASN A 92 -4.50 8.77 -10.98
N VAL A 93 -4.03 7.80 -11.77
CA VAL A 93 -2.60 7.62 -12.07
C VAL A 93 -2.24 8.17 -13.45
N ASN A 94 -3.11 8.95 -14.10
CA ASN A 94 -2.75 9.65 -15.33
C ASN A 94 -1.55 10.58 -15.08
N GLU A 95 -0.75 10.84 -16.12
CA GLU A 95 0.38 11.76 -16.03
C GLU A 95 -0.07 13.13 -15.49
N GLY A 96 0.64 13.63 -14.47
CA GLY A 96 0.32 14.90 -13.79
C GLY A 96 -0.54 14.77 -12.53
N HIS A 97 -1.07 13.58 -12.22
CA HIS A 97 -1.92 13.33 -11.04
C HIS A 97 -1.18 12.58 -9.92
N ASN A 98 -1.69 12.70 -8.68
CA ASN A 98 -1.17 12.02 -7.48
C ASN A 98 0.36 12.16 -7.33
N ALA A 99 0.87 13.39 -7.35
CA ALA A 99 2.31 13.69 -7.36
C ALA A 99 3.11 12.98 -6.25
N GLU A 100 2.57 12.88 -5.04
CA GLU A 100 3.19 12.18 -3.91
C GLU A 100 3.33 10.67 -4.16
N LEU A 101 2.27 10.01 -4.64
CA LEU A 101 2.31 8.59 -5.02
C LEU A 101 3.36 8.36 -6.12
N MET A 102 3.39 9.22 -7.13
CA MET A 102 4.32 9.13 -8.25
C MET A 102 5.78 9.40 -7.83
N GLN A 103 5.99 10.21 -6.79
CA GLN A 103 7.32 10.42 -6.21
C GLN A 103 7.85 9.15 -5.51
N HIS A 104 6.96 8.38 -4.90
CA HIS A 104 7.32 7.17 -4.15
C HIS A 104 7.28 5.88 -4.98
N CYS A 105 6.67 5.89 -6.18
CA CYS A 105 6.57 4.72 -7.05
C CYS A 105 7.00 5.06 -8.49
N SER A 106 8.29 4.86 -8.78
CA SER A 106 8.86 5.16 -10.11
C SER A 106 8.19 4.34 -11.21
N MET A 107 8.00 3.02 -11.02
CA MET A 107 7.36 2.14 -12.00
C MET A 107 5.96 2.65 -12.42
N LEU A 108 5.16 3.12 -11.46
CA LEU A 108 3.83 3.65 -11.74
C LEU A 108 3.89 4.99 -12.47
N LYS A 109 4.83 5.85 -12.10
CA LYS A 109 5.11 7.12 -12.80
C LYS A 109 5.54 6.87 -14.24
N GLU A 110 6.48 5.97 -14.47
CA GLU A 110 6.98 5.58 -15.78
C GLU A 110 5.85 5.02 -16.67
N TYR A 111 5.03 4.14 -16.10
CA TYR A 111 3.83 3.62 -16.77
C TYR A 111 2.86 4.75 -17.16
N ALA A 112 2.59 5.70 -16.26
CA ALA A 112 1.70 6.83 -16.53
C ALA A 112 2.19 7.68 -17.71
N GLN A 113 3.49 7.99 -17.73
CA GLN A 113 4.14 8.75 -18.80
C GLN A 113 4.13 7.98 -20.14
N TYR A 114 4.38 6.68 -20.10
CA TYR A 114 4.29 5.83 -21.29
C TYR A 114 2.88 5.84 -21.88
N VAL A 115 1.85 5.61 -21.05
CA VAL A 115 0.45 5.62 -21.51
C VAL A 115 0.04 6.98 -22.08
N ALA A 116 0.48 8.08 -21.46
CA ALA A 116 0.26 9.42 -21.98
C ALA A 116 0.85 9.60 -23.39
N ARG A 117 2.08 9.14 -23.63
CA ARG A 117 2.69 9.14 -24.98
C ARG A 117 1.94 8.28 -25.98
N VAL A 118 1.52 7.07 -25.59
CA VAL A 118 0.73 6.20 -26.48
C VAL A 118 -0.54 6.91 -26.93
N ARG A 119 -1.25 7.57 -26.01
CA ARG A 119 -2.46 8.34 -26.35
C ARG A 119 -2.16 9.51 -27.26
N HIS A 120 -1.08 10.25 -26.99
CA HIS A 120 -0.66 11.37 -27.83
C HIS A 120 -0.33 10.92 -29.26
N TYR A 121 0.29 9.76 -29.44
CA TYR A 121 0.56 9.26 -30.80
C TYR A 121 -0.66 8.63 -31.46
N ALA A 122 -1.51 7.96 -30.68
CA ALA A 122 -2.71 7.33 -31.20
C ALA A 122 -3.77 8.32 -31.70
N SER A 123 -3.65 9.63 -31.40
CA SER A 123 -4.53 10.65 -32.00
C SER A 123 -4.29 10.81 -33.50
N ASP A 124 -3.07 10.56 -33.97
CA ASP A 124 -2.64 10.88 -35.34
C ASP A 124 -2.06 9.69 -36.10
N MET A 125 -1.91 8.53 -35.47
CA MET A 125 -1.41 7.31 -36.14
C MET A 125 -2.05 6.02 -35.59
N PRO A 126 -1.98 4.90 -36.35
CA PRO A 126 -2.49 3.61 -35.88
C PRO A 126 -1.88 3.17 -34.54
N LEU A 127 -2.70 2.56 -33.68
CA LEU A 127 -2.31 2.21 -32.30
C LEU A 127 -1.01 1.39 -32.22
N ASN A 128 -0.81 0.44 -33.13
CA ASN A 128 0.41 -0.37 -33.16
C ASN A 128 1.67 0.48 -33.43
N GLN A 129 1.57 1.49 -34.29
CA GLN A 129 2.65 2.44 -34.57
C GLN A 129 2.84 3.39 -33.39
N ALA A 130 1.76 3.87 -32.79
CA ALA A 130 1.78 4.73 -31.61
C ALA A 130 2.48 4.05 -30.42
N VAL A 131 2.15 2.78 -30.16
CA VAL A 131 2.78 1.95 -29.12
C VAL A 131 4.27 1.79 -29.41
N LYS A 132 4.64 1.37 -30.63
CA LYS A 132 6.05 1.18 -30.99
C LYS A 132 6.86 2.46 -30.79
N ARG A 133 6.35 3.58 -31.31
CA ARG A 133 6.99 4.89 -31.17
C ARG A 133 7.10 5.33 -29.71
N ALA A 134 6.05 5.15 -28.92
CA ALA A 134 6.05 5.50 -27.50
C ALA A 134 7.08 4.68 -26.71
N VAL A 135 7.21 3.37 -26.99
CA VAL A 135 8.23 2.51 -26.36
C VAL A 135 9.63 3.01 -26.71
N ASP A 136 9.93 3.18 -28.00
CA ASP A 136 11.25 3.60 -28.47
C ASP A 136 11.67 4.94 -27.84
N GLU A 137 10.72 5.88 -27.76
CA GLU A 137 10.94 7.18 -27.14
C GLU A 137 11.10 7.12 -25.62
N CYS A 138 10.26 6.35 -24.92
CA CYS A 138 10.37 6.23 -23.47
C CYS A 138 11.70 5.59 -23.07
N ILE A 139 12.20 4.61 -23.82
CA ILE A 139 13.53 4.03 -23.58
C ILE A 139 14.61 5.07 -23.83
N ARG A 140 14.54 5.80 -24.96
CA ARG A 140 15.51 6.85 -25.32
C ARG A 140 15.59 7.95 -24.26
N GLU A 141 14.49 8.28 -23.61
CA GLU A 141 14.39 9.34 -22.59
C GLU A 141 14.59 8.82 -21.15
N GLY A 142 14.87 7.53 -20.98
CA GLY A 142 15.12 6.93 -19.66
C GLY A 142 13.87 6.82 -18.79
N ILE A 143 12.68 6.76 -19.41
CA ILE A 143 11.39 6.60 -18.74
C ILE A 143 11.02 5.12 -18.62
N LEU A 144 11.32 4.30 -19.61
CA LEU A 144 11.24 2.83 -19.44
C LEU A 144 12.67 2.32 -19.30
N ALA A 145 13.07 2.02 -18.06
CA ALA A 145 14.42 1.57 -17.68
C ALA A 145 14.46 0.07 -17.34
#